data_AF-A0A9D6XC21-F1
#
_entry.id   AF-A0A9D6XC21-F1
#
_cell.length_a   1.000
_cell.length_b   1.000
_cell.length_c   1.000
_cell.angle_alpha   90.00
_cell.angle_beta   90.00
_cell.angle_gamma   90.00
#
_symmetry.space_group_name_H-M   'P 1'
#
loop_
_entity.id
_entity.type
_entity.pdbx_description
1 polymer ?
#
loop_
_entity_poly.entity_id
_entity_poly.type
_entity_poly.pdbx_seq_one_letter_code
_entity_poly.pdbx_strand_id
1 'polypeptide(L)'
;RFLDQHEAVFSSMRVALGQEQRDLYLARQLDHHEAATFVRAHVPADARLLFIGEARPYYFSREAVAPYPFDRHPLSAWVQEADSPEILAKRLAREKITHVVLNIREFRRLHNKYGVLRFAGERAQEYDDRLKRLPLALQPIFTKNNVYVFAVSASP
;
A
#
# COMPACT_ATOMS: atom_id res chain seq x y z
N ARG A 1 17.56 4.09 -30.70
CA ARG A 1 17.95 4.31 -29.28
C ARG A 1 16.79 4.82 -28.42
N PHE A 2 16.17 5.97 -28.72
CA PHE A 2 15.03 6.47 -27.92
C PHE A 2 13.82 5.52 -27.98
N LEU A 3 13.40 5.11 -29.19
CA LEU A 3 12.25 4.21 -29.37
C LEU A 3 12.47 2.84 -28.68
N ASP A 4 13.68 2.29 -28.78
CA ASP A 4 14.03 1.01 -28.15
C ASP A 4 14.01 1.11 -26.62
N GLN A 5 14.51 2.22 -26.06
CA GLN A 5 14.47 2.48 -24.62
C GLN A 5 13.05 2.75 -24.12
N HIS A 6 12.26 3.49 -24.89
CA HIS A 6 10.86 3.74 -24.58
C HIS A 6 10.07 2.44 -24.56
N GLU A 7 10.28 1.56 -25.53
CA GLU A 7 9.65 0.25 -25.56
C GLU A 7 10.11 -0.61 -24.37
N ALA A 8 11.42 -0.66 -24.09
CA ALA A 8 11.94 -1.46 -22.98
C ALA A 8 11.49 -0.99 -21.58
N VAL A 9 11.18 0.29 -21.39
CA VAL A 9 10.87 0.87 -20.08
C VAL A 9 9.38 1.12 -19.88
N PHE A 10 8.70 1.71 -20.86
CA PHE A 10 7.30 2.11 -20.74
C PHE A 10 6.37 1.23 -21.58
N SER A 11 6.86 0.68 -22.70
CA SER A 11 6.07 -0.05 -23.71
C SER A 11 4.75 0.67 -24.09
N SER A 12 4.66 1.99 -24.01
CA SER A 12 3.37 2.71 -24.11
C SER A 12 2.92 3.02 -25.56
N MET A 13 3.68 2.59 -26.58
CA MET A 13 3.38 2.90 -27.98
C MET A 13 1.98 2.41 -28.38
N ARG A 14 1.63 1.17 -27.99
CA ARG A 14 0.34 0.56 -28.33
C ARG A 14 -0.83 1.33 -27.73
N VAL A 15 -0.74 1.74 -26.46
CA VAL A 15 -1.79 2.53 -25.82
C VAL A 15 -1.87 3.96 -26.40
N ALA A 16 -0.74 4.57 -26.74
CA ALA A 16 -0.69 5.90 -27.33
C ALA A 16 -1.33 5.96 -28.73
N LEU A 17 -1.18 4.88 -29.51
CA LEU A 17 -1.79 4.74 -30.84
C LEU A 17 -3.22 4.17 -30.80
N GLY A 18 -3.81 3.97 -29.61
CA GLY A 18 -5.16 3.41 -29.46
C GLY A 18 -5.27 1.90 -29.77
N GLN A 19 -4.14 1.21 -29.89
CA GLN A 19 -4.06 -0.24 -30.17
C GLN A 19 -4.11 -1.10 -28.90
N GLU A 20 -4.06 -0.47 -27.72
CA GLU A 20 -4.23 -1.08 -26.41
C GLU A 20 -5.13 -0.17 -25.57
N GLN A 21 -6.08 -0.76 -24.83
CA GLN A 21 -6.91 0.02 -23.92
C GLN A 21 -6.10 0.49 -22.70
N ARG A 22 -6.39 1.70 -22.21
CA ARG A 22 -5.72 2.29 -21.03
C ARG A 22 -5.65 1.33 -19.84
N ASP A 23 -6.75 0.65 -19.52
CA ASP A 23 -6.81 -0.20 -18.33
C ASP A 23 -5.96 -1.46 -18.48
N LEU A 24 -5.85 -2.04 -19.70
CA LEU A 24 -4.92 -3.14 -19.98
C LEU A 24 -3.46 -2.68 -19.83
N TYR A 25 -3.14 -1.49 -20.32
CA TYR A 25 -1.83 -0.88 -20.15
C TYR A 25 -1.47 -0.69 -18.67
N LEU A 26 -2.38 -0.11 -17.89
CA LEU A 26 -2.16 0.11 -16.46
C LEU A 26 -2.06 -1.20 -15.69
N ALA A 27 -2.88 -2.21 -16.04
CA ALA A 27 -2.83 -3.53 -15.40
C ALA A 27 -1.47 -4.22 -15.55
N ARG A 28 -0.79 -4.06 -16.69
CA ARG A 28 0.56 -4.63 -16.88
C ARG A 28 1.69 -3.78 -16.32
N GLN A 29 1.48 -2.47 -16.15
CA GLN A 29 2.51 -1.54 -15.66
C GLN A 29 2.47 -1.35 -14.15
N LEU A 30 1.32 -1.50 -13.52
CA LEU A 30 1.09 -1.18 -12.12
C LEU A 30 0.53 -2.39 -11.38
N ASP A 31 1.36 -2.98 -10.50
CA ASP A 31 0.96 -4.11 -9.65
C ASP A 31 -0.34 -3.81 -8.86
N HIS A 32 -0.57 -2.55 -8.48
CA HIS A 32 -1.74 -2.12 -7.72
C HIS A 32 -2.97 -1.76 -8.55
N HIS A 33 -2.92 -1.79 -9.90
CA HIS A 33 -4.02 -1.29 -10.73
C HIS A 33 -5.36 -1.94 -10.39
N GLU A 34 -5.35 -3.25 -10.22
CA GLU A 34 -6.53 -4.05 -9.88
C GLU A 34 -7.07 -3.72 -8.49
N ALA A 35 -6.19 -3.52 -7.50
CA ALA A 35 -6.58 -3.08 -6.17
C ALA A 35 -7.19 -1.67 -6.19
N ALA A 36 -6.60 -0.76 -6.97
CA ALA A 36 -7.13 0.59 -7.14
C ALA A 36 -8.51 0.58 -7.80
N THR A 37 -8.71 -0.25 -8.83
CA THR A 37 -10.02 -0.43 -9.47
C THR A 37 -11.05 -1.03 -8.51
N PHE A 38 -10.67 -2.04 -7.73
CA PHE A 38 -11.54 -2.59 -6.69
C PHE A 38 -11.93 -1.52 -5.66
N VAL A 39 -10.98 -0.76 -5.14
CA VAL A 39 -11.23 0.30 -4.15
C VAL A 39 -12.16 1.37 -4.70
N ARG A 40 -11.92 1.87 -5.92
CA ARG A 40 -12.80 2.89 -6.52
C ARG A 40 -14.25 2.42 -6.63
N ALA A 41 -14.46 1.13 -6.91
CA ALA A 41 -15.79 0.55 -7.13
C ALA A 41 -16.51 0.11 -5.85
N HIS A 42 -15.79 -0.36 -4.81
CA HIS A 42 -16.42 -1.06 -3.67
C HIS A 42 -16.15 -0.43 -2.30
N VAL A 43 -15.15 0.44 -2.18
CA VAL A 43 -14.81 1.08 -0.90
C VAL A 43 -15.51 2.45 -0.81
N PRO A 44 -16.11 2.84 0.33
CA PRO A 44 -16.77 4.14 0.48
C PRO A 44 -15.90 5.33 0.06
N ALA A 45 -16.52 6.39 -0.49
CA ALA A 45 -15.80 7.56 -1.03
C ALA A 45 -15.07 8.38 0.06
N ASP A 46 -15.58 8.35 1.29
CA ASP A 46 -15.03 8.97 2.50
C ASP A 46 -14.01 8.08 3.23
N ALA A 47 -13.69 6.90 2.68
CA ALA A 47 -12.69 6.02 3.25
C ALA A 47 -11.31 6.68 3.25
N ARG A 48 -10.63 6.57 4.39
CA ARG A 48 -9.23 6.94 4.55
C ARG A 48 -8.34 5.70 4.50
N LEU A 49 -7.38 5.69 3.59
CA LEU A 49 -6.50 4.55 3.32
C LEU A 49 -5.12 4.72 3.98
N LEU A 50 -4.55 3.65 4.50
CA LEU A 50 -3.14 3.58 4.88
C LEU A 50 -2.39 2.70 3.88
N PHE A 51 -1.34 3.24 3.27
CA PHE A 51 -0.52 2.52 2.29
C PHE A 51 0.73 1.96 2.94
N ILE A 52 0.98 0.66 2.77
CA ILE A 52 2.18 -0.03 3.23
C ILE A 52 2.88 -0.63 2.02
N GLY A 53 4.10 -0.16 1.76
CA GLY A 53 4.85 -0.58 0.57
C GLY A 53 4.34 -0.01 -0.74
N GLU A 54 3.49 1.02 -0.74
CA GLU A 54 3.03 1.69 -1.95
C GLU A 54 3.01 3.20 -1.71
N ALA A 55 3.41 3.99 -2.71
CA ALA A 55 3.56 5.44 -2.60
C ALA A 55 2.72 6.22 -3.62
N ARG A 56 1.90 5.53 -4.43
CA ARG A 56 1.09 6.10 -5.52
C ARG A 56 -0.41 6.06 -5.18
N PRO A 57 -0.90 6.89 -4.25
CA PRO A 57 -2.31 6.89 -3.84
C PRO A 57 -3.26 7.42 -4.93
N TYR A 58 -2.74 8.17 -5.91
CA TYR A 58 -3.52 8.84 -6.98
C TYR A 58 -4.56 7.92 -7.65
N TYR A 59 -4.19 6.67 -7.93
CA TYR A 59 -5.08 5.73 -8.64
C TYR A 59 -6.28 5.25 -7.80
N PHE A 60 -6.24 5.39 -6.48
CA PHE A 60 -7.27 4.85 -5.59
C PHE A 60 -8.44 5.81 -5.39
N SER A 61 -8.27 7.11 -5.70
CA SER A 61 -9.29 8.15 -5.57
C SER A 61 -9.95 8.18 -4.17
N ARG A 62 -9.15 8.02 -3.12
CA ARG A 62 -9.53 8.11 -1.70
C ARG A 62 -8.51 8.94 -0.95
N GLU A 63 -8.90 9.51 0.19
CA GLU A 63 -7.92 10.11 1.10
C GLU A 63 -6.94 9.04 1.55
N ALA A 64 -5.64 9.36 1.58
CA ALA A 64 -4.61 8.37 1.83
C ALA A 64 -3.47 8.92 2.67
N VAL A 65 -3.02 8.11 3.62
CA VAL A 65 -1.71 8.22 4.27
C VAL A 65 -0.77 7.29 3.53
N ALA A 66 0.20 7.85 2.82
CA ALA A 66 1.20 7.10 2.08
C ALA A 66 2.62 7.51 2.48
N PRO A 67 3.62 6.61 2.36
CA PRO A 67 5.02 6.96 2.55
C PRO A 67 5.43 8.11 1.64
N TYR A 68 5.99 9.16 2.24
CA TYR A 68 6.60 10.28 1.54
C TYR A 68 8.11 10.28 1.78
N PRO A 69 8.97 10.58 0.78
CA PRO A 69 10.42 10.48 0.93
C PRO A 69 11.01 11.35 2.05
N PHE A 70 10.35 12.46 2.37
CA PHE A 70 10.83 13.45 3.33
C PHE A 70 10.18 13.34 4.71
N ASP A 71 9.14 12.52 4.85
CA ASP A 71 8.40 12.36 6.11
C ASP A 71 8.51 10.94 6.64
N ARG A 72 8.72 10.83 7.96
CA ARG A 72 8.64 9.53 8.64
C ARG A 72 7.20 9.04 8.57
N HIS A 73 7.03 7.85 8.01
CA HIS A 73 5.73 7.21 7.94
C HIS A 73 5.15 7.03 9.35
N PRO A 74 3.94 7.54 9.64
CA PRO A 74 3.39 7.57 11.00
C PRO A 74 3.19 6.16 11.59
N LEU A 75 2.97 5.16 10.73
CA LEU A 75 2.96 3.74 11.13
C LEU A 75 4.20 3.29 11.92
N SER A 76 5.37 3.88 11.70
CA SER A 76 6.57 3.54 12.48
C SER A 76 6.37 3.83 13.96
N ALA A 77 5.84 5.01 14.30
CA ALA A 77 5.50 5.38 15.67
C ALA A 77 4.35 4.52 16.21
N TRP A 78 3.30 4.31 15.42
CA TRP A 78 2.15 3.50 15.87
C TRP A 78 2.52 2.06 16.18
N VAL A 79 3.44 1.46 15.42
CA VAL A 79 3.97 0.12 15.70
C VAL A 79 4.74 0.12 17.02
N GLN A 80 5.50 1.17 17.34
CA GLN A 80 6.25 1.25 18.59
C GLN A 80 5.35 1.50 19.81
N GLU A 81 4.26 2.26 19.64
CA GLU A 81 3.27 2.59 20.67
C GLU A 81 2.30 1.44 21.00
N ALA A 82 1.97 0.59 20.03
CA ALA A 82 1.04 -0.51 20.23
C ALA A 82 1.71 -1.71 20.88
N ASP A 83 1.03 -2.43 21.76
CA ASP A 83 1.59 -3.65 22.40
C ASP A 83 1.38 -4.91 21.55
N SER A 84 0.35 -4.94 20.71
CA SER A 84 0.00 -6.08 19.85
C SER A 84 -0.52 -5.65 18.47
N PRO A 85 -0.61 -6.55 17.49
CA PRO A 85 -1.23 -6.27 16.19
C PRO A 85 -2.69 -5.80 16.29
N GLU A 86 -3.45 -6.31 17.25
CA GLU A 86 -4.84 -5.93 17.51
C GLU A 86 -4.94 -4.53 18.10
N ILE A 87 -4.02 -4.18 19.02
CA ILE A 87 -3.90 -2.81 19.54
C ILE A 87 -3.47 -1.86 18.44
N LEU A 88 -2.58 -2.28 17.54
CA LEU A 88 -2.18 -1.51 16.37
C LEU A 88 -3.38 -1.27 15.44
N ALA A 89 -4.19 -2.29 15.13
CA ALA A 89 -5.41 -2.13 14.35
C ALA A 89 -6.40 -1.14 14.99
N LYS A 90 -6.59 -1.20 16.32
CA LYS A 90 -7.39 -0.20 17.06
C LYS A 90 -6.79 1.20 16.98
N ARG A 91 -5.45 1.33 17.03
CA ARG A 91 -4.75 2.61 16.84
C ARG A 91 -5.01 3.18 15.45
N LEU A 92 -5.01 2.36 14.40
CA LEU A 92 -5.37 2.77 13.03
C LEU A 92 -6.80 3.32 12.97
N ALA A 93 -7.77 2.62 13.58
CA ALA A 93 -9.15 3.08 13.65
C ALA A 93 -9.28 4.45 14.36
N ARG A 94 -8.54 4.68 15.45
CA ARG A 94 -8.50 5.98 16.16
C ARG A 94 -7.95 7.11 15.28
N GLU A 95 -7.04 6.80 14.35
CA GLU A 95 -6.54 7.71 13.33
C GLU A 95 -7.49 7.86 12.13
N LYS A 96 -8.73 7.36 12.27
CA LYS A 96 -9.76 7.36 11.22
C LYS A 96 -9.33 6.59 9.96
N ILE A 97 -8.32 5.72 10.05
CA ILE A 97 -7.95 4.82 8.96
C ILE A 97 -9.01 3.73 8.87
N THR A 98 -9.64 3.62 7.71
CA THR A 98 -10.72 2.67 7.44
C THR A 98 -10.22 1.44 6.68
N HIS A 99 -9.14 1.58 5.91
CA HIS A 99 -8.62 0.51 5.08
C HIS A 99 -7.09 0.57 5.01
N VAL A 100 -6.46 -0.58 4.79
CA VAL A 100 -5.02 -0.71 4.56
C VAL A 100 -4.80 -1.29 3.16
N VAL A 101 -3.96 -0.63 2.37
CA VAL A 101 -3.44 -1.14 1.10
C VAL A 101 -2.00 -1.60 1.32
N LEU A 102 -1.76 -2.91 1.20
CA LEU A 102 -0.45 -3.52 1.39
C LEU A 102 0.07 -4.04 0.05
N ASN A 103 1.16 -3.47 -0.46
CA ASN A 103 1.90 -4.01 -1.60
C ASN A 103 3.15 -4.73 -1.10
N ILE A 104 3.10 -6.07 -1.05
CA ILE A 104 4.18 -6.88 -0.45
C ILE A 104 5.48 -6.79 -1.26
N ARG A 105 5.37 -6.81 -2.59
CA ARG A 105 6.54 -6.78 -3.48
C ARG A 105 7.31 -5.47 -3.31
N GLU A 106 6.60 -4.36 -3.37
CA GLU A 106 7.20 -3.04 -3.21
C GLU A 106 7.62 -2.78 -1.77
N PHE A 107 6.88 -3.25 -0.76
CA PHE A 107 7.32 -3.20 0.63
C PHE A 107 8.70 -3.86 0.81
N ARG A 108 8.87 -5.09 0.31
CA ARG A 108 10.15 -5.81 0.39
C ARG A 108 11.28 -5.04 -0.31
N ARG A 109 11.02 -4.51 -1.51
CA ARG A 109 12.00 -3.73 -2.26
C ARG A 109 12.42 -2.47 -1.51
N LEU A 110 11.46 -1.72 -0.97
CA LEU A 110 11.69 -0.47 -0.26
C LEU A 110 12.35 -0.69 1.11
N HIS A 111 11.92 -1.71 1.85
CA HIS A 111 12.49 -2.06 3.15
C HIS A 111 13.95 -2.52 3.02
N ASN A 112 14.24 -3.37 2.04
CA ASN A 112 15.60 -3.89 1.83
C ASN A 112 16.55 -2.81 1.29
N LYS A 113 16.10 -2.03 0.31
CA LYS A 113 16.96 -1.05 -0.38
C LYS A 113 17.11 0.28 0.36
N TYR A 114 16.05 0.76 1.03
CA TYR A 114 16.00 2.10 1.60
C TYR A 114 15.68 2.12 3.10
N GLY A 115 15.47 0.97 3.74
CA GLY A 115 15.17 0.91 5.18
C GLY A 115 13.80 1.48 5.55
N VAL A 116 12.85 1.54 4.61
CA VAL A 116 11.48 1.98 4.91
C VAL A 116 10.85 1.05 5.95
N LEU A 117 10.32 1.64 7.03
CA LEU A 117 9.76 0.91 8.18
C LEU A 117 10.77 -0.11 8.78
N ARG A 118 12.07 0.22 8.75
CA ARG A 118 13.10 -0.52 9.49
C ARG A 118 13.17 0.03 10.92
N PHE A 119 13.09 -0.86 11.89
CA PHE A 119 13.22 -0.52 13.30
C PHE A 119 14.66 -0.74 13.79
N ALA A 120 15.05 0.03 14.80
CA ALA A 120 16.37 -0.06 15.46
C ALA A 120 16.20 -0.06 16.99
N GLY A 121 17.22 -0.55 17.69
CA GLY A 121 17.22 -0.71 19.16
C GLY A 121 16.83 -2.11 19.63
N GLU A 122 16.79 -2.32 20.94
CA GLU A 122 16.62 -3.64 21.58
C GLU A 122 15.29 -4.31 21.21
N ARG A 123 14.24 -3.53 20.96
CA ARG A 123 12.90 -4.00 20.59
C ARG A 123 12.65 -4.07 19.08
N ALA A 124 13.68 -3.89 18.24
CA ALA A 124 13.51 -3.83 16.79
C ALA A 124 12.81 -5.07 16.21
N GLN A 125 13.20 -6.27 16.67
CA GLN A 125 12.58 -7.53 16.23
C GLN A 125 11.09 -7.62 16.62
N GLU A 126 10.74 -7.17 17.82
CA GLU A 126 9.37 -7.12 18.31
C GLU A 126 8.50 -6.20 17.45
N TYR A 127 9.03 -5.02 17.09
CA TYR A 127 8.35 -4.07 16.21
C TYR A 127 8.17 -4.62 14.79
N ASP A 128 9.20 -5.28 14.25
CA ASP A 128 9.15 -5.89 12.93
C ASP A 128 8.10 -7.02 12.88
N ASP A 129 8.04 -7.85 13.92
CA ASP A 129 7.06 -8.93 14.03
C ASP A 129 5.63 -8.38 14.21
N ARG A 130 5.45 -7.30 14.98
CA ARG A 130 4.16 -6.61 15.11
C ARG A 130 3.67 -6.07 13.76
N LEU A 131 4.53 -5.40 13.00
CA LEU A 131 4.19 -4.89 11.66
C LEU A 131 3.81 -6.04 10.71
N LYS A 132 4.57 -7.14 10.71
CA LYS A 132 4.29 -8.32 9.86
C LYS A 132 3.00 -9.04 10.21
N ARG A 133 2.59 -9.00 11.49
CA ARG A 133 1.35 -9.63 11.97
C ARG A 133 0.12 -8.73 11.88
N LEU A 134 0.28 -7.42 11.63
CA LEU A 134 -0.85 -6.50 11.44
C LEU A 134 -1.93 -7.03 10.48
N PRO A 135 -1.62 -7.61 9.30
CA PRO A 135 -2.64 -8.15 8.40
C PRO A 135 -3.54 -9.23 9.02
N LEU A 136 -3.07 -9.95 10.04
CA LEU A 136 -3.85 -10.97 10.75
C LEU A 136 -4.94 -10.35 11.64
N ALA A 137 -4.79 -9.08 12.02
CA ALA A 137 -5.73 -8.33 12.83
C ALA A 137 -6.71 -7.49 11.99
N LEU A 138 -6.68 -7.62 10.66
CA LEU A 138 -7.52 -6.87 9.72
C LEU A 138 -8.37 -7.82 8.88
N GLN A 139 -9.47 -7.32 8.31
CA GLN A 139 -10.34 -8.12 7.45
C GLN A 139 -9.89 -8.00 5.98
N PRO A 140 -9.40 -9.06 5.32
CA PRO A 140 -9.06 -8.99 3.90
C PRO A 140 -10.32 -8.85 3.05
N ILE A 141 -10.31 -7.90 2.11
CA ILE A 141 -11.43 -7.68 1.18
C ILE A 141 -11.00 -7.78 -0.30
N PHE A 142 -9.70 -7.75 -0.58
CA PHE A 142 -9.16 -7.93 -1.93
C PHE A 142 -7.72 -8.46 -1.91
N THR A 143 -7.37 -9.27 -2.91
CA THR A 143 -6.00 -9.69 -3.19
C THR A 143 -5.78 -9.93 -4.69
N LYS A 144 -4.73 -9.34 -5.27
CA LYS A 144 -4.23 -9.63 -6.62
C LYS A 144 -2.81 -9.07 -6.76
N ASN A 145 -1.94 -9.74 -7.53
CA ASN A 145 -0.57 -9.26 -7.83
C ASN A 145 0.28 -8.89 -6.59
N ASN A 146 0.13 -9.61 -5.47
CA ASN A 146 0.78 -9.30 -4.18
C ASN A 146 0.37 -7.96 -3.55
N VAL A 147 -0.76 -7.40 -4.00
CA VAL A 147 -1.41 -6.23 -3.41
C VAL A 147 -2.69 -6.67 -2.71
N TYR A 148 -2.82 -6.29 -1.46
CA TYR A 148 -3.92 -6.64 -0.58
C TYR A 148 -4.64 -5.37 -0.16
N VAL A 149 -5.96 -5.45 -0.04
CA VAL A 149 -6.77 -4.42 0.61
C VAL A 149 -7.46 -5.06 1.80
N PHE A 150 -7.33 -4.41 2.96
CA PHE A 150 -7.97 -4.82 4.19
C PHE A 150 -8.91 -3.74 4.69
N ALA A 151 -10.05 -4.12 5.25
CA ALA A 151 -10.87 -3.25 6.08
C ALA A 151 -10.35 -3.26 7.52
N VAL A 152 -10.31 -2.07 8.14
CA VAL A 152 -10.03 -1.88 9.56
C VAL A 152 -11.38 -1.88 10.28
N SER A 153 -11.62 -2.89 11.13
CA SER A 153 -12.84 -2.92 11.93
C SER A 153 -12.91 -1.68 12.82
N ALA A 154 -14.07 -1.02 12.84
CA ALA A 154 -14.33 0.04 13.81
C ALA A 154 -14.18 -0.56 15.22
N SER A 155 -13.44 0.14 16.10
CA SER A 155 -13.53 -0.16 17.53
C SER A 155 -14.99 0.03 17.96
N PRO A 156 -15.60 -0.94 18.66
CA PRO A 156 -16.87 -0.71 19.33
C PRO A 156 -16.75 0.41 20.38
#